data_AF-G0Q9Z2-F1
#
_entry.id   AF-G0Q9Z2-F1
#
_cell.length_a   1.000
_cell.length_b   1.000
_cell.length_c   1.000
_cell.angle_alpha   90.00
_cell.angle_beta   90.00
_cell.angle_gamma   90.00
#
_symmetry.space_group_name_H-M   'P 1'
#
loop_
_entity.id
_entity.type
_entity.pdbx_description
1 polymer ?
#
loop_
_entity_poly.entity_id
_entity_poly.type
_entity_poly.pdbx_seq_one_letter_code
_entity_poly.pdbx_strand_id
1 'polypeptide(L)'
;AVHGERVSQQTLFDQVSDSRSMFVPARDRRWLWDLGVQMAPMQDGFTKSECLNFYRERSYSPKLNDLFSEINNDVVSPRDFLMIHLHRPDYDHHLYHDPELGVENKEWLRKTYRKLDRDAKRIQQQALEAGYDSVIFMSDHGLPTVREHNENAFYSCNRKLFGDKTPHITDFHDKILALTDPDSSESGND
;
A
#
# COMPACT_ATOMS: atom_id res chain seq x y z
N ALA A 1 8.44 -8.01 26.35
CA ALA A 1 8.54 -8.20 24.89
C ALA A 1 7.78 -9.46 24.55
N VAL A 2 6.62 -9.34 23.91
CA VAL A 2 5.91 -10.51 23.38
C VAL A 2 6.73 -10.96 22.18
N HIS A 3 7.47 -12.07 22.33
CA HIS A 3 8.04 -12.79 21.21
C HIS A 3 6.87 -13.33 20.40
N GLY A 4 6.40 -12.55 19.42
CA GLY A 4 5.44 -13.02 18.44
C GLY A 4 6.02 -14.26 17.77
N GLU A 5 5.28 -15.36 17.84
CA GLU A 5 5.59 -16.56 17.08
C GLU A 5 5.86 -16.16 15.63
N ARG A 6 6.99 -16.62 15.07
CA ARG A 6 7.26 -16.48 13.65
C ARG A 6 6.15 -17.23 12.92
N VAL A 7 5.16 -16.50 12.41
CA VAL A 7 4.17 -17.05 11.49
C VAL A 7 4.96 -17.59 10.30
N SER A 8 5.02 -18.91 10.16
CA SER A 8 5.86 -19.61 9.17
C SER A 8 5.21 -19.68 7.79
N GLN A 9 4.33 -18.74 7.46
CA GLN A 9 3.63 -18.76 6.18
C GLN A 9 4.49 -18.13 5.10
N GLN A 10 4.53 -18.79 3.94
CA GLN A 10 5.18 -18.25 2.75
C GLN A 10 4.41 -17.00 2.29
N THR A 11 5.15 -15.94 1.99
CA THR A 11 4.59 -14.71 1.44
C THR A 11 4.58 -14.75 -0.08
N LEU A 12 3.90 -13.80 -0.74
CA LEU A 12 3.97 -13.63 -2.19
C LEU A 12 5.43 -13.46 -2.68
N PHE A 13 6.27 -12.80 -1.89
CA PHE A 13 7.69 -12.59 -2.23
C PHE A 13 8.54 -13.85 -2.10
N ASP A 14 8.06 -14.87 -1.36
CA ASP A 14 8.75 -16.17 -1.29
C ASP A 14 8.32 -17.09 -2.44
N GLN A 15 7.12 -16.86 -3.00
CA GLN A 15 6.53 -17.68 -4.05
C GLN A 15 6.82 -17.14 -5.46
N VAL A 16 6.94 -15.81 -5.63
CA VAL A 16 7.33 -15.18 -6.88
C VAL A 16 8.82 -14.87 -6.84
N SER A 17 9.61 -15.62 -7.61
CA SER A 17 11.08 -15.56 -7.56
C SER A 17 11.64 -14.21 -7.99
N ASP A 18 11.12 -13.61 -9.05
CA ASP A 18 11.48 -12.27 -9.49
C ASP A 18 10.52 -11.22 -8.89
N SER A 19 10.64 -11.02 -7.58
CA SER A 19 9.79 -10.09 -6.85
C SER A 19 10.57 -9.05 -6.04
N ARG A 20 9.90 -7.92 -5.78
CA ARG A 20 10.45 -6.85 -4.95
C ARG A 20 9.38 -6.20 -4.07
N SER A 21 9.66 -6.18 -2.76
CA SER A 21 8.92 -5.36 -1.80
C SER A 21 9.53 -3.96 -1.72
N MET A 22 8.67 -2.94 -1.73
CA MET A 22 9.04 -1.56 -1.51
C MET A 22 8.21 -0.97 -0.38
N PHE A 23 8.82 -0.91 0.81
CA PHE A 23 8.24 -0.34 2.01
C PHE A 23 6.99 -1.09 2.52
N VAL A 24 6.90 -2.39 2.26
CA VAL A 24 5.79 -3.25 2.68
C VAL A 24 5.91 -3.56 4.18
N PRO A 25 4.86 -3.28 4.98
CA PRO A 25 4.82 -3.65 6.40
C PRO A 25 5.21 -5.11 6.66
N ALA A 26 5.84 -5.36 7.81
CA ALA A 26 6.41 -6.64 8.24
C ALA A 26 7.63 -7.16 7.44
N ARG A 27 7.83 -6.74 6.18
CA ARG A 27 9.05 -7.04 5.39
C ARG A 27 10.11 -5.96 5.55
N ASP A 28 9.74 -4.71 5.30
CA ASP A 28 10.66 -3.58 5.27
C ASP A 28 10.61 -2.84 6.62
N ARG A 29 11.18 -3.44 7.67
CA ARG A 29 11.16 -2.86 9.02
C ARG A 29 11.83 -1.47 9.02
N ARG A 30 11.07 -0.46 9.46
CA ARG A 30 11.62 0.87 9.73
C ARG A 30 11.87 1.03 11.20
N TRP A 31 12.96 1.69 11.55
CA TRP A 31 13.28 2.03 12.94
C TRP A 31 12.14 2.78 13.65
N LEU A 32 11.39 3.63 12.95
CA LEU A 32 10.21 4.30 13.52
C LEU A 32 9.07 3.34 13.88
N TRP A 33 8.94 2.24 13.15
CA TRP A 33 7.97 1.19 13.45
C TRP A 33 8.36 0.46 14.72
N ASP A 34 9.66 0.19 14.85
CA ASP A 34 10.23 -0.42 16.05
C ASP A 34 10.17 0.52 17.28
N LEU A 35 10.11 1.84 17.06
CA LEU A 35 9.96 2.83 18.13
C LEU A 35 8.49 3.17 18.49
N GLY A 36 7.50 2.66 17.75
CA GLY A 36 6.07 2.93 18.03
C GLY A 36 5.60 4.38 17.78
N VAL A 37 6.50 5.28 17.35
CA VAL A 37 6.26 6.73 17.15
C VAL A 37 5.15 7.04 16.16
N GLN A 38 4.74 6.05 15.38
CA GLN A 38 3.85 6.25 14.26
C GLN A 38 2.35 6.18 14.57
N MET A 39 1.99 5.58 15.70
CA MET A 39 0.58 5.49 16.11
C MET A 39 0.10 6.79 16.75
N ALA A 40 0.98 7.51 17.43
CA ALA A 40 0.63 8.76 18.11
C ALA A 40 1.85 9.68 18.31
N PRO A 41 2.47 10.19 17.22
CA PRO A 41 3.68 11.01 17.34
C PRO A 41 3.48 12.27 18.19
N MET A 42 2.25 12.77 18.30
CA MET A 42 1.92 13.87 19.22
C MET A 42 2.03 13.48 20.71
N GLN A 43 1.85 12.20 21.06
CA GLN A 43 2.07 11.67 22.41
C GLN A 43 3.57 11.55 22.74
N ASP A 44 4.43 11.48 21.72
CA ASP A 44 5.89 11.43 21.85
C ASP A 44 6.55 12.82 21.73
N GLY A 45 5.77 13.90 21.83
CA GLY A 45 6.27 15.28 21.89
C GLY A 45 6.50 15.96 20.54
N PHE A 46 6.14 15.31 19.41
CA PHE A 46 6.20 15.97 18.10
C PHE A 46 5.04 16.96 17.93
N THR A 47 5.34 18.12 17.34
CA THR A 47 4.30 19.06 16.94
C THR A 47 3.53 18.54 15.73
N LYS A 48 2.27 18.99 15.56
CA LYS A 48 1.46 18.73 14.36
C LYS A 48 2.22 19.05 13.07
N SER A 49 2.97 20.14 13.03
CA SER A 49 3.76 20.54 11.86
C SER A 49 4.87 19.53 11.53
N GLU A 50 5.56 19.02 12.55
CA GLU A 50 6.63 18.04 12.40
C GLU A 50 6.10 16.69 11.94
N CYS A 51 4.99 16.22 12.51
CA CYS A 51 4.30 15.00 12.05
C CYS A 51 3.91 15.14 10.57
N LEU A 52 3.32 16.28 10.20
CA LEU A 52 2.91 16.56 8.83
C LEU A 52 4.08 16.59 7.85
N ASN A 53 5.17 17.29 8.20
CA ASN A 53 6.36 17.36 7.37
C ASN A 53 7.00 15.97 7.20
N PHE A 54 7.13 15.23 8.31
CA PHE A 54 7.69 13.89 8.30
C PHE A 54 6.92 12.94 7.37
N TYR A 55 5.59 12.86 7.50
CA TYR A 55 4.82 11.93 6.68
C TYR A 55 4.63 12.40 5.24
N ARG A 56 4.44 13.70 5.01
CA ARG A 56 4.17 14.23 3.66
C ARG A 56 5.41 14.30 2.79
N GLU A 57 6.48 14.89 3.32
CA GLU A 57 7.65 15.23 2.51
C GLU A 57 8.74 14.19 2.62
N ARG A 58 8.89 13.54 3.79
CA ARG A 58 9.98 12.58 4.02
C ARG A 58 9.57 11.13 3.83
N SER A 59 8.28 10.81 3.88
CA SER A 59 7.81 9.42 3.76
C SER A 59 7.06 9.14 2.46
N TYR A 60 6.24 10.05 1.92
CA TYR A 60 5.44 9.72 0.73
C TYR A 60 6.16 10.00 -0.59
N SER A 61 6.60 11.24 -0.82
CA SER A 61 7.21 11.64 -2.09
C SER A 61 8.50 10.87 -2.43
N PRO A 62 9.42 10.61 -1.47
CA PRO A 62 10.60 9.81 -1.75
C PRO A 62 10.26 8.38 -2.17
N LYS A 63 9.31 7.72 -1.49
CA LYS A 63 8.87 6.36 -1.85
C LYS A 63 8.27 6.30 -3.26
N LEU A 64 7.51 7.33 -3.65
CA LEU A 64 6.99 7.42 -5.02
C LEU A 64 8.12 7.60 -6.04
N ASN A 65 9.12 8.43 -5.73
CA ASN A 65 10.26 8.59 -6.61
C ASN A 65 11.05 7.29 -6.74
N ASP A 66 11.27 6.57 -5.63
CA ASP A 66 11.93 5.26 -5.63
C ASP A 66 11.14 4.26 -6.48
N LEU A 67 9.81 4.24 -6.37
CA LEU A 67 8.95 3.42 -7.23
C LEU A 67 9.13 3.77 -8.71
N PHE A 68 9.12 5.05 -9.06
CA PHE A 68 9.32 5.46 -10.46
C PHE A 68 10.73 5.14 -10.95
N SER A 69 11.75 5.25 -10.12
CA SER A 69 13.10 4.81 -10.46
C SER A 69 13.18 3.31 -10.67
N GLU A 70 12.42 2.51 -9.91
CA GLU A 70 12.34 1.06 -10.10
C GLU A 70 11.59 0.68 -11.38
N ILE A 71 10.42 1.31 -11.63
CA ILE A 71 9.60 1.05 -12.82
C ILE A 71 10.33 1.44 -14.11
N ASN A 72 11.00 2.59 -14.13
CA ASN A 72 11.66 3.12 -15.31
C ASN A 72 13.15 2.75 -15.38
N ASN A 73 13.57 1.71 -14.67
CA ASN A 73 14.95 1.25 -14.70
C ASN A 73 15.26 0.66 -16.08
N ASP A 74 16.23 1.24 -16.80
CA ASP A 74 16.64 0.79 -18.13
C ASP A 74 17.70 -0.32 -18.11
N VAL A 75 18.24 -0.62 -16.92
CA VAL A 75 19.26 -1.66 -16.70
C VAL A 75 18.63 -2.97 -16.25
N VAL A 76 17.52 -2.91 -15.52
CA VAL A 76 16.83 -4.07 -14.94
C VAL A 76 15.48 -4.22 -15.63
N SER A 77 15.17 -5.42 -16.13
CA SER A 77 13.85 -5.72 -16.69
C SER A 77 12.75 -5.51 -15.63
N PRO A 78 11.50 -5.20 -16.05
CA PRO A 78 10.36 -5.21 -15.15
C PRO A 78 10.29 -6.53 -14.37
N ARG A 79 9.96 -6.43 -13.08
CA ARG A 79 9.82 -7.59 -12.20
C ARG A 79 8.50 -8.30 -12.47
N ASP A 80 8.46 -9.61 -12.27
CA ASP A 80 7.19 -10.36 -12.27
C ASP A 80 6.23 -9.85 -11.19
N PHE A 81 6.77 -9.47 -10.01
CA PHE A 81 5.97 -8.88 -8.93
C PHE A 81 6.65 -7.70 -8.23
N LEU A 82 6.06 -6.51 -8.32
CA LEU A 82 6.48 -5.32 -7.60
C LEU A 82 5.34 -4.80 -6.73
N MET A 83 5.60 -4.59 -5.43
CA MET A 83 4.61 -4.07 -4.49
C MET A 83 5.17 -2.91 -3.68
N ILE A 84 4.37 -1.85 -3.55
CA ILE A 84 4.66 -0.70 -2.70
C ILE A 84 3.52 -0.43 -1.72
N HIS A 85 3.86 -0.06 -0.49
CA HIS A 85 2.90 0.45 0.49
C HIS A 85 3.05 1.96 0.72
N LEU A 86 1.95 2.68 0.52
CA LEU A 86 1.84 4.14 0.71
C LEU A 86 0.84 4.49 1.81
N HIS A 87 1.33 4.79 3.01
CA HIS A 87 0.52 5.01 4.23
C HIS A 87 -0.10 6.43 4.33
N ARG A 88 0.13 7.30 3.35
CA ARG A 88 -0.31 8.70 3.41
C ARG A 88 -1.83 8.87 3.59
N PRO A 89 -2.70 8.13 2.88
CA PRO A 89 -4.15 8.32 3.02
C PRO A 89 -4.61 8.10 4.45
N ASP A 90 -4.11 7.05 5.09
CA ASP A 90 -4.41 6.70 6.48
C ASP A 90 -3.98 7.81 7.47
N TYR A 91 -2.74 8.31 7.35
CA TYR A 91 -2.28 9.43 8.19
C TYR A 91 -3.10 10.70 8.02
N ASP A 92 -3.40 11.08 6.77
CA ASP A 92 -4.22 12.27 6.53
C ASP A 92 -5.64 12.07 7.12
N HIS A 93 -6.17 10.84 7.20
CA HIS A 93 -7.44 10.57 7.89
C HIS A 93 -7.35 10.72 9.40
N HIS A 94 -6.35 10.12 10.05
CA HIS A 94 -6.17 10.27 11.50
C HIS A 94 -5.96 11.73 11.93
N LEU A 95 -5.41 12.58 11.06
CA LEU A 95 -5.18 13.99 11.38
C LEU A 95 -6.36 14.92 11.07
N TYR A 96 -7.20 14.58 10.09
CA TYR A 96 -8.22 15.50 9.56
C TYR A 96 -9.64 14.93 9.48
N HIS A 97 -9.85 13.69 9.90
CA HIS A 97 -11.18 13.07 9.96
C HIS A 97 -11.48 12.41 11.31
N ASP A 98 -10.44 12.03 12.06
CA ASP A 98 -10.59 11.42 13.38
C ASP A 98 -11.20 12.40 14.40
N PRO A 99 -12.36 12.09 14.99
CA PRO A 99 -13.00 12.95 15.99
C PRO A 99 -12.22 13.07 17.31
N GLU A 100 -11.37 12.09 17.63
CA GLU A 100 -10.64 12.02 18.91
C GLU A 100 -9.22 12.56 18.78
N LEU A 101 -8.59 12.41 17.61
CA LEU A 101 -7.18 12.77 17.37
C LEU A 101 -6.98 13.96 16.41
N GLY A 102 -7.99 14.30 15.62
CA GLY A 102 -7.88 15.19 14.46
C GLY A 102 -8.63 16.52 14.59
N VAL A 103 -8.39 17.41 13.62
CA VAL A 103 -9.21 18.61 13.38
C VAL A 103 -9.90 18.42 12.04
N GLU A 104 -11.23 18.28 12.04
CA GLU A 104 -12.00 18.01 10.82
C GLU A 104 -11.64 19.02 9.71
N ASN A 105 -11.08 18.53 8.61
CA ASN A 105 -10.71 19.37 7.47
C ASN A 105 -11.02 18.66 6.15
N LYS A 106 -12.29 18.73 5.75
CA LYS A 106 -12.79 18.11 4.52
C LYS A 106 -12.12 18.64 3.25
N GLU A 107 -11.72 19.92 3.23
CA GLU A 107 -11.04 20.49 2.07
C GLU A 107 -9.66 19.87 1.89
N TRP A 108 -8.93 19.68 3.00
CA TRP A 108 -7.64 19.02 2.99
C TRP A 108 -7.75 17.58 2.50
N LEU A 109 -8.68 16.80 3.07
CA LEU A 109 -8.91 15.42 2.64
C LEU A 109 -9.20 15.32 1.15
N ARG A 110 -10.07 16.20 0.61
CA ARG A 110 -10.34 16.26 -0.84
C ARG A 110 -9.08 16.56 -1.65
N LYS A 111 -8.21 17.46 -1.19
CA LYS A 111 -6.93 17.75 -1.85
C LYS A 111 -6.01 16.53 -1.84
N THR A 112 -5.95 15.80 -0.72
CA THR A 112 -5.20 14.54 -0.62
C THR A 112 -5.72 13.51 -1.61
N TYR A 113 -7.03 13.24 -1.65
CA TYR A 113 -7.60 12.28 -2.59
C TYR A 113 -7.40 12.66 -4.06
N ARG A 114 -7.52 13.94 -4.42
CA ARG A 114 -7.17 14.41 -5.77
C ARG A 114 -5.69 14.22 -6.11
N LYS A 115 -4.80 14.31 -5.12
CA LYS A 115 -3.37 14.00 -5.33
C LYS A 115 -3.17 12.50 -5.53
N LEU A 116 -3.79 11.67 -4.70
CA LEU A 116 -3.71 10.21 -4.80
C LEU A 116 -4.23 9.73 -6.16
N ASP A 117 -5.35 10.26 -6.65
CA ASP A 117 -5.87 9.93 -7.99
C ASP A 117 -4.89 10.29 -9.11
N ARG A 118 -4.24 11.47 -9.03
CA ARG A 118 -3.21 11.87 -9.99
C ARG A 118 -1.96 10.98 -9.92
N ASP A 119 -1.52 10.64 -8.71
CA ASP A 119 -0.36 9.78 -8.50
C ASP A 119 -0.67 8.36 -8.99
N ALA A 120 -1.86 7.81 -8.71
CA ALA A 120 -2.31 6.50 -9.17
C ALA A 120 -2.35 6.42 -10.71
N LYS A 121 -2.91 7.43 -11.38
CA LYS A 121 -2.90 7.52 -12.85
C LYS A 121 -1.48 7.50 -13.41
N ARG A 122 -0.56 8.26 -12.79
CA ARG A 122 0.84 8.28 -13.20
C ARG A 122 1.54 6.94 -12.98
N ILE A 123 1.31 6.28 -11.84
CA ILE A 123 1.84 4.94 -11.54
C ILE A 123 1.35 3.95 -12.58
N GLN A 124 0.05 3.93 -12.85
CA GLN A 124 -0.54 3.04 -13.84
C GLN A 124 0.07 3.27 -15.22
N GLN A 125 0.14 4.51 -15.67
CA GLN A 125 0.73 4.83 -16.97
C GLN A 125 2.17 4.33 -17.07
N GLN A 126 3.03 4.68 -16.11
CA GLN A 126 4.45 4.31 -16.17
C GLN A 126 4.67 2.80 -16.03
N ALA A 127 3.89 2.12 -15.20
CA ALA A 127 3.97 0.67 -15.09
C ALA A 127 3.58 -0.01 -16.41
N LEU A 128 2.49 0.42 -17.06
CA LEU A 128 2.09 -0.13 -18.35
C LEU A 128 3.12 0.16 -19.45
N GLU A 129 3.70 1.37 -19.49
CA GLU A 129 4.77 1.74 -20.43
C GLU A 129 6.04 0.93 -20.20
N ALA A 130 6.36 0.58 -18.95
CA ALA A 130 7.49 -0.27 -18.60
C ALA A 130 7.27 -1.74 -18.96
N GLY A 131 6.02 -2.17 -19.22
CA GLY A 131 5.70 -3.55 -19.60
C GLY A 131 5.02 -4.39 -18.52
N TYR A 132 4.57 -3.77 -17.42
CA TYR A 132 3.71 -4.48 -16.46
C TYR A 132 2.33 -4.73 -17.06
N ASP A 133 1.90 -5.99 -17.00
CA ASP A 133 0.60 -6.41 -17.50
C ASP A 133 -0.56 -5.93 -16.62
N SER A 134 -0.37 -5.99 -15.30
CA SER A 134 -1.40 -5.72 -14.30
C SER A 134 -0.93 -4.68 -13.31
N VAL A 135 -1.78 -3.70 -13.04
CA VAL A 135 -1.58 -2.69 -11.99
C VAL A 135 -2.78 -2.75 -11.06
N ILE A 136 -2.52 -3.03 -9.79
CA ILE A 136 -3.55 -3.18 -8.76
C ILE A 136 -3.34 -2.10 -7.71
N PHE A 137 -4.35 -1.25 -7.51
CA PHE A 137 -4.45 -0.36 -6.37
C PHE A 137 -5.42 -0.99 -5.39
N MET A 138 -5.00 -1.21 -4.15
CA MET A 138 -5.87 -1.73 -3.09
C MET A 138 -5.63 -1.00 -1.78
N SER A 139 -6.66 -0.98 -0.94
CA SER A 139 -6.59 -0.53 0.44
C SER A 139 -6.83 -1.73 1.35
N ASP A 140 -6.09 -1.82 2.45
CA ASP A 140 -6.28 -2.85 3.47
C ASP A 140 -7.49 -2.59 4.37
N HIS A 141 -7.92 -1.34 4.47
CA HIS A 141 -9.18 -0.95 5.11
C HIS A 141 -9.76 0.35 4.51
N GLY A 142 -11.00 0.64 4.86
CA GLY A 142 -11.71 1.88 4.54
C GLY A 142 -11.53 2.98 5.58
N LEU A 143 -12.28 4.08 5.41
CA LEU A 143 -12.28 5.22 6.35
C LEU A 143 -12.69 4.77 7.76
N PRO A 144 -11.91 5.09 8.81
CA PRO A 144 -12.29 4.73 10.16
C PRO A 144 -13.62 5.38 10.54
N THR A 145 -14.46 4.60 11.21
CA THR A 145 -15.58 5.14 12.00
C THR A 145 -15.04 5.65 13.34
N VAL A 146 -15.90 6.25 14.16
CA VAL A 146 -15.52 6.77 15.49
C VAL A 146 -14.90 5.69 16.41
N ARG A 147 -15.08 4.39 16.12
CA ARG A 147 -14.65 3.30 17.00
C ARG A 147 -13.70 2.28 16.38
N GLU A 148 -13.66 2.17 15.06
CA GLU A 148 -12.91 1.11 14.37
C GLU A 148 -12.64 1.47 12.91
N HIS A 149 -11.59 0.88 12.33
CA HIS A 149 -11.33 0.94 10.90
C HIS A 149 -12.50 0.27 10.15
N ASN A 150 -13.01 0.93 9.11
CA ASN A 150 -14.07 0.34 8.30
C ASN A 150 -13.50 -0.81 7.46
N GLU A 151 -14.14 -1.98 7.51
CA GLU A 151 -13.69 -3.18 6.79
C GLU A 151 -13.90 -3.10 5.27
N ASN A 152 -14.57 -2.06 4.76
CA ASN A 152 -14.77 -1.83 3.33
C ASN A 152 -13.44 -1.40 2.67
N ALA A 153 -12.62 -2.40 2.36
CA ALA A 153 -11.47 -2.26 1.47
C ALA A 153 -11.91 -1.80 0.07
N PHE A 154 -11.05 -1.02 -0.58
CA PHE A 154 -11.22 -0.59 -1.96
C PHE A 154 -10.20 -1.31 -2.84
N TYR A 155 -10.57 -1.61 -4.08
CA TYR A 155 -9.60 -1.94 -5.10
C TYR A 155 -9.95 -1.35 -6.47
N SER A 156 -8.92 -1.16 -7.28
CA SER A 156 -9.02 -0.81 -8.69
C SER A 156 -7.89 -1.50 -9.45
N CYS A 157 -8.20 -2.02 -10.63
CA CYS A 157 -7.21 -2.67 -11.49
C CYS A 157 -7.49 -2.31 -12.95
N ASN A 158 -6.43 -2.30 -13.76
CA ASN A 158 -6.53 -2.10 -15.22
C ASN A 158 -7.19 -3.29 -15.95
N ARG A 159 -7.47 -4.40 -15.25
CA ARG A 159 -8.20 -5.58 -15.76
C ARG A 159 -9.20 -6.11 -14.73
N LYS A 160 -10.22 -6.84 -15.17
CA LYS A 160 -11.23 -7.44 -14.29
C LYS A 160 -10.62 -8.64 -13.54
N LEU A 161 -10.59 -8.60 -12.20
CA LEU A 161 -10.03 -9.68 -11.37
C LEU A 161 -11.09 -10.58 -10.71
N PHE A 162 -12.19 -10.00 -10.23
CA PHE A 162 -13.15 -10.69 -9.35
C PHE A 162 -14.59 -10.75 -9.90
N GLY A 163 -14.81 -10.38 -11.17
CA GLY A 163 -16.16 -10.38 -11.71
C GLY A 163 -17.02 -9.33 -11.02
N ASP A 164 -18.18 -9.76 -10.52
CA ASP A 164 -19.15 -8.90 -9.81
C ASP A 164 -19.09 -9.13 -8.28
N LYS A 165 -18.09 -9.89 -7.80
CA LYS A 165 -17.88 -10.14 -6.37
C LYS A 165 -17.06 -9.01 -5.75
N THR A 166 -17.43 -8.59 -4.55
CA THR A 166 -16.59 -7.76 -3.69
C THR A 166 -15.51 -8.65 -3.07
N PRO A 167 -14.21 -8.45 -3.38
CA PRO A 167 -13.16 -9.29 -2.83
C PRO A 167 -12.83 -8.92 -1.39
N HIS A 168 -12.41 -9.92 -0.62
CA HIS A 168 -11.70 -9.73 0.64
C HIS A 168 -10.20 -9.55 0.37
N ILE A 169 -9.46 -8.91 1.29
CA ILE A 169 -8.01 -8.66 1.10
C ILE A 169 -7.21 -9.97 0.90
N THR A 170 -7.66 -11.05 1.54
CA THR A 170 -7.05 -12.38 1.41
C THR A 170 -7.20 -12.95 -0.01
N ASP A 171 -8.24 -12.55 -0.75
CA ASP A 171 -8.50 -13.07 -2.09
C ASP A 171 -7.47 -12.57 -3.12
N PHE A 172 -6.75 -11.48 -2.80
CA PHE A 172 -5.70 -10.95 -3.68
C PHE A 172 -4.46 -11.82 -3.72
N HIS A 173 -4.20 -12.62 -2.68
CA HIS A 173 -3.03 -13.50 -2.65
C HIS A 173 -3.04 -14.45 -3.86
N ASP A 174 -4.10 -15.23 -3.99
CA ASP A 174 -4.22 -16.23 -5.06
C ASP A 174 -4.36 -15.59 -6.43
N LYS A 175 -4.99 -14.42 -6.51
CA LYS A 175 -5.07 -13.66 -7.76
C LYS A 175 -3.72 -13.13 -8.22
N ILE A 176 -2.87 -12.66 -7.30
CA ILE A 176 -1.53 -12.21 -7.65
C ILE A 176 -0.71 -13.40 -8.15
N LEU A 177 -0.74 -14.55 -7.45
CA LEU A 177 -0.02 -15.75 -7.88
C LEU A 177 -0.44 -16.21 -9.29
N ALA A 178 -1.74 -16.26 -9.56
CA ALA A 178 -2.26 -16.62 -10.89
C ALA A 178 -1.87 -15.62 -12.00
N LEU A 179 -1.55 -14.37 -11.66
CA LEU A 179 -1.08 -13.37 -12.62
C LEU A 179 0.44 -13.45 -12.86
N THR A 180 1.20 -13.91 -11.87
CA THR A 180 2.67 -14.00 -11.92
C THR A 180 3.17 -15.37 -12.37
N ASP A 181 2.33 -16.40 -12.30
CA ASP A 181 2.59 -17.75 -12.79
C ASP A 181 1.34 -18.30 -13.48
N PRO A 182 1.14 -18.01 -14.78
CA PRO A 182 -0.05 -18.44 -15.52
C PRO A 182 -0.21 -19.96 -15.57
N ASP A 183 0.91 -20.68 -15.56
CA ASP A 183 0.97 -22.14 -15.69
C ASP A 183 0.56 -22.85 -14.38
N SER A 184 0.63 -22.16 -13.24
CA SER A 184 0.15 -22.68 -11.94
C SER A 184 -1.38 -22.89 -11.87
N SER A 185 -2.14 -22.21 -12.74
CA SER A 185 -3.61 -22.20 -12.71
C SER A 185 -4.28 -23.44 -13.31
N GLU A 186 -3.54 -24.35 -13.95
CA GLU A 186 -4.07 -25.61 -14.52
C GLU A 186 -4.02 -26.80 -13.54
N SER A 187 -3.52 -26.63 -12.32
CA SER A 187 -3.32 -27.76 -11.38
C SER A 187 -4.41 -27.93 -10.31
N GLY A 188 -5.50 -27.15 -10.37
CA GLY A 188 -6.50 -27.09 -9.31
C GLY A 188 -7.94 -27.04 -9.81
N ASN A 189 -8.40 -28.10 -10.47
CA ASN A 189 -9.77 -28.62 -10.45
C ASN A 189 -9.87 -29.84 -11.37
N ASP A 190 -9.60 -31.01 -10.82
CA ASP A 190 -10.16 -32.31 -11.28
C ASP A 190 -10.62 -33.09 -10.04
#